data_AF-A0AAX3ZAW1-F1
#
_entry.id   AF-A0AAX3ZAW1-F1
#
_cell.length_a   1.000
_cell.length_b   1.000
_cell.length_c   1.000
_cell.angle_alpha   90.00
_cell.angle_beta   90.00
_cell.angle_gamma   90.00
#
_symmetry.space_group_name_H-M   'P 1'
#
loop_
_entity.id
_entity.type
_entity.pdbx_description
1 polymer ?
#
loop_
_entity_poly.entity_id
_entity_poly.type
_entity_poly.pdbx_seq_one_letter_code
_entity_poly.pdbx_strand_id
1 'polypeptide(L)'
;MNRTDALERVRQALSSVIPDADVADLAPQDEFREALEMDSLDFLNFVEVLSERAGVRIDDEDASRLSTLSACADFLINRTQ
;
A
#
# COMPACT_ATOMS: atom_id res chain seq x y z
N MET A 1 -5.92 10.74 -10.27
CA MET A 1 -4.71 9.87 -10.25
C MET A 1 -4.95 8.66 -11.15
N ASN A 2 -3.93 8.10 -11.83
CA ASN A 2 -4.08 6.89 -12.66
C ASN A 2 -3.63 5.63 -11.91
N ARG A 3 -4.07 4.45 -12.36
CA ARG A 3 -3.74 3.17 -11.70
C ARG A 3 -2.25 2.90 -11.62
N THR A 4 -1.49 3.21 -12.67
CA THR A 4 -0.03 3.05 -12.67
C THR A 4 0.63 3.93 -11.60
N ASP A 5 0.27 5.23 -11.52
CA ASP A 5 0.78 6.15 -10.50
C ASP A 5 0.45 5.66 -9.08
N ALA A 6 -0.77 5.15 -8.89
CA ALA A 6 -1.19 4.58 -7.62
C ALA A 6 -0.37 3.36 -7.21
N LEU A 7 -0.15 2.42 -8.13
CA LEU A 7 0.69 1.25 -7.86
C LEU A 7 2.13 1.65 -7.55
N GLU A 8 2.70 2.62 -8.26
CA GLU A 8 4.06 3.11 -8.01
C GLU A 8 4.17 3.74 -6.62
N ARG A 9 3.21 4.56 -6.19
CA ARG A 9 3.21 5.14 -4.84
C ARG A 9 3.12 4.08 -3.75
N VAL A 10 2.28 3.06 -3.95
CA VAL A 10 2.16 1.95 -3.00
C VAL A 10 3.47 1.19 -2.90
N ARG A 11 4.09 0.84 -4.04
CA ARG A 11 5.41 0.19 -4.08
C ARG A 11 6.50 1.02 -3.39
N GLN A 12 6.49 2.35 -3.58
CA GLN A 12 7.42 3.23 -2.88
C GLN A 12 7.17 3.31 -1.38
N ALA A 13 5.91 3.32 -0.94
CA ALA A 13 5.57 3.28 0.48
C ALA A 13 6.04 1.94 1.10
N LEU A 14 5.78 0.82 0.44
CA LEU A 14 6.24 -0.51 0.86
C LEU A 14 7.77 -0.56 0.97
N SER A 15 8.49 -0.14 -0.08
CA SER A 15 9.96 -0.12 -0.09
C SER A 15 10.55 0.86 0.95
N SER A 16 9.79 1.86 1.37
CA SER A 16 10.21 2.78 2.44
C SER A 16 10.14 2.15 3.84
N VAL A 17 9.24 1.18 4.04
CA VAL A 17 9.07 0.48 5.31
C VAL A 17 9.93 -0.77 5.34
N ILE A 18 9.83 -1.58 4.28
CA ILE A 18 10.58 -2.82 4.09
C ILE A 18 11.44 -2.65 2.84
N PRO A 19 12.68 -2.13 2.97
CA PRO A 19 13.56 -1.94 1.81
C PRO A 19 13.98 -3.24 1.13
N ASP A 20 13.86 -4.37 1.82
CA ASP A 20 14.15 -5.73 1.30
C ASP A 20 12.92 -6.39 0.65
N ALA A 21 11.76 -5.73 0.64
CA ALA A 21 10.54 -6.29 0.08
C ALA A 21 10.62 -6.39 -1.44
N ASP A 22 10.33 -7.57 -1.98
CA ASP A 22 10.30 -7.82 -3.43
C ASP A 22 8.99 -7.33 -4.07
N VAL A 23 8.75 -6.02 -3.94
CA VAL A 23 7.56 -5.34 -4.46
C VAL A 23 7.48 -5.35 -5.98
N ALA A 24 8.57 -5.70 -6.66
CA ALA A 24 8.65 -5.84 -8.10
C ALA A 24 7.85 -7.07 -8.57
N ASP A 25 8.03 -8.21 -7.91
CA ASP A 25 7.38 -9.49 -8.23
C ASP A 25 5.96 -9.62 -7.65
N LEU A 26 5.62 -8.78 -6.67
CA LEU A 26 4.32 -8.77 -6.01
C LEU A 26 3.15 -8.59 -7.00
N ALA A 27 2.24 -9.57 -7.04
CA ALA A 27 1.06 -9.50 -7.90
C ALA A 27 0.02 -8.52 -7.34
N PRO A 28 -0.87 -7.96 -8.19
CA PRO A 28 -1.88 -7.00 -7.75
C PRO A 28 -2.85 -7.54 -6.68
N GLN A 29 -2.96 -8.86 -6.56
CA GLN A 29 -3.88 -9.57 -5.67
C GLN A 29 -3.19 -10.25 -4.50
N ASP A 30 -1.85 -10.18 -4.41
CA ASP A 30 -1.10 -10.72 -3.30
C ASP A 30 -1.28 -9.89 -2.04
N GLU A 31 -1.42 -10.57 -0.91
CA GLU A 31 -1.48 -9.95 0.41
C GLU A 31 -0.07 -9.58 0.88
N PHE A 32 0.13 -8.32 1.28
CA PHE A 32 1.43 -7.80 1.68
C PHE A 32 2.03 -8.54 2.88
N ARG A 33 1.17 -8.97 3.82
CA ARG A 33 1.62 -9.72 5.01
C ARG A 33 2.21 -11.07 4.66
N GLU A 34 1.63 -11.77 3.69
CA GLU A 34 2.12 -13.07 3.26
C GLU A 34 3.28 -12.93 2.27
N ALA A 35 3.15 -12.05 1.28
CA ALA A 35 4.11 -11.94 0.19
C ALA A 35 5.40 -11.21 0.59
N LEU A 36 5.33 -10.27 1.54
CA LEU A 36 6.47 -9.49 2.02
C LEU A 36 6.87 -9.85 3.45
N GLU A 37 6.30 -10.92 4.00
CA GLU A 37 6.47 -11.34 5.40
C GLU A 37 6.29 -10.17 6.39
N MET A 38 5.34 -9.29 6.09
CA MET A 38 5.15 -8.03 6.79
C MET A 38 4.45 -8.25 8.14
N ASP A 39 5.09 -7.76 9.20
CA ASP A 39 4.53 -7.77 10.55
C ASP A 39 3.47 -6.68 10.76
N SER A 40 2.73 -6.78 11.88
CA SER A 40 1.66 -5.81 12.21
C SER A 40 2.17 -4.37 12.36
N LEU A 41 3.40 -4.19 12.85
CA LEU A 41 4.04 -2.87 12.99
C LEU A 41 4.45 -2.29 11.64
N ASP A 42 5.02 -3.10 10.75
CA ASP A 42 5.37 -2.68 9.39
C ASP A 42 4.13 -2.29 8.61
N PHE A 43 3.04 -3.05 8.75
CA PHE A 43 1.77 -2.71 8.11
C PHE A 43 1.23 -1.36 8.56
N LEU A 44 1.26 -1.08 9.87
CA LEU A 44 0.81 0.20 10.41
C LEU A 44 1.67 1.36 9.87
N ASN A 45 3.00 1.20 9.87
CA ASN A 45 3.92 2.19 9.33
C ASN A 45 3.70 2.41 7.81
N PHE A 46 3.44 1.34 7.06
CA PHE A 46 3.11 1.41 5.64
C PHE A 46 1.84 2.23 5.40
N VAL A 47 0.79 2.00 6.18
CA VAL A 47 -0.46 2.75 6.08
C VAL A 47 -0.25 4.23 6.40
N GLU A 48 0.51 4.56 7.44
CA GLU A 48 0.85 5.95 7.77
C GLU A 48 1.63 6.64 6.64
N VAL A 49 2.68 5.98 6.13
CA VAL A 49 3.49 6.50 5.02
C VAL A 49 2.66 6.67 3.74
N LEU A 50 1.78 5.71 3.45
CA LEU A 50 0.89 5.78 2.29
C LEU A 50 -0.11 6.94 2.42
N SER A 51 -0.72 7.07 3.60
CA SER A 51 -1.65 8.17 3.96
C SER A 51 -0.99 9.53 3.76
N GLU A 52 0.22 9.72 4.30
CA GLU A 52 0.97 10.97 4.19
C GLU A 52 1.37 11.28 2.73
N ARG A 53 1.90 10.29 2.00
CA ARG A 53 2.34 10.45 0.60
C ARG A 53 1.19 10.71 -0.37
N ALA A 54 0.05 10.07 -0.13
CA ALA A 54 -1.14 10.26 -0.94
C ALA A 54 -1.96 11.48 -0.49
N GLY A 55 -1.72 11.98 0.73
CA GLY A 55 -2.51 13.05 1.34
C GLY A 55 -3.95 12.62 1.63
N VAL A 56 -4.19 11.32 1.85
CA VAL A 56 -5.51 10.76 2.10
C VAL A 56 -5.57 10.17 3.50
N ARG A 57 -6.64 10.45 4.23
CA ARG A 57 -6.85 9.82 5.54
C ARG A 57 -7.28 8.36 5.35
N ILE A 58 -6.47 7.45 5.88
CA ILE A 58 -6.77 6.02 5.97
C ILE A 58 -7.14 5.72 7.43
N ASP A 59 -8.35 5.26 7.65
CA ASP A 59 -8.81 4.80 8.97
C ASP A 59 -8.57 3.28 9.14
N ASP A 60 -8.70 2.74 10.35
CA ASP A 60 -8.41 1.32 10.62
C ASP A 60 -9.25 0.36 9.76
N GLU A 61 -10.53 0.69 9.55
CA GLU A 61 -11.43 -0.06 8.67
C GLU A 61 -10.94 -0.06 7.22
N ASP A 62 -10.43 1.07 6.73
CA ASP A 62 -9.86 1.17 5.38
C ASP A 62 -8.55 0.39 5.31
N ALA A 63 -7.67 0.54 6.30
CA ALA A 63 -6.38 -0.11 6.39
C ALA A 63 -6.51 -1.62 6.21
N SER A 64 -7.46 -2.27 6.88
CA SER A 64 -7.72 -3.71 6.74
C SER A 64 -8.02 -4.17 5.29
N ARG A 65 -8.47 -3.25 4.43
CA ARG A 65 -8.77 -3.49 3.01
C ARG A 65 -7.57 -3.17 2.11
N LEU A 66 -6.59 -2.42 2.60
CA LEU A 66 -5.36 -2.03 1.92
C LEU A 66 -4.25 -3.11 2.05
N SER A 67 -4.65 -4.37 2.10
CA SER A 67 -3.72 -5.50 2.21
C SER A 67 -3.14 -5.93 0.85
N THR A 68 -3.67 -5.42 -0.27
CA THR A 68 -3.23 -5.78 -1.62
C THR A 68 -2.94 -4.56 -2.49
N LEU A 69 -2.07 -4.73 -3.49
CA LEU A 69 -1.70 -3.66 -4.44
C LEU A 69 -2.92 -3.12 -5.18
N SER A 70 -3.84 -3.99 -5.60
CA SER A 70 -5.06 -3.60 -6.31
C SER A 70 -6.00 -2.80 -5.42
N ALA A 71 -6.20 -3.23 -4.17
CA ALA A 71 -7.08 -2.50 -3.26
C ALA A 71 -6.51 -1.13 -2.89
N CYS A 72 -5.19 -1.04 -2.68
CA CYS A 72 -4.53 0.25 -2.46
C CYS A 72 -4.65 1.17 -3.67
N ALA A 73 -4.40 0.64 -4.87
CA ALA A 73 -4.53 1.44 -6.09
C ALA A 73 -5.96 1.95 -6.29
N ASP A 74 -6.96 1.08 -6.10
CA ASP A 74 -8.38 1.46 -6.21
C ASP A 74 -8.77 2.53 -5.18
N PHE A 75 -8.37 2.35 -3.93
CA PHE A 75 -8.61 3.32 -2.85
C PHE A 75 -8.01 4.69 -3.16
N LEU A 76 -6.75 4.72 -3.60
CA LEU A 76 -6.05 5.96 -3.96
C LEU A 76 -6.74 6.65 -5.12
N ILE A 77 -7.10 5.92 -6.18
CA ILE A 77 -7.82 6.48 -7.33
C ILE A 77 -9.12 7.09 -6.85
N ASN A 78 -9.92 6.36 -6.06
CA ASN A 78 -11.23 6.80 -5.58
C ASN A 78 -11.14 8.06 -4.70
N ARG A 79 -10.12 8.17 -3.84
CA ARG A 79 -9.91 9.31 -2.93
C ARG A 79 -9.24 10.53 -3.58
N THR A 80 -8.56 10.36 -4.71
CA THR A 80 -7.85 11.45 -5.44
C THR A 80 -8.48 11.78 -6.80
N GLN A 81 -9.77 11.45 -6.98
CA GLN A 81 -10.60 11.91 -8.10
C GLN A 81 -11.10 13.34 -7.89
#